data_AF-A0A2U3I2H0-F1
#
_entry.id   AF-A0A2U3I2H0-F1
#
_cell.length_a   1.000
_cell.length_b   1.000
_cell.length_c   1.000
_cell.angle_alpha   90.00
_cell.angle_beta   90.00
_cell.angle_gamma   90.00
#
_symmetry.space_group_name_H-M   'P 1'
#
loop_
_entity.id
_entity.type
_entity.pdbx_description
1 polymer ?
#
loop_
_entity_poly.entity_id
_entity_poly.type
_entity_poly.pdbx_seq_one_letter_code
_entity_poly.pdbx_strand_id
1 'polypeptide(L)'
;MVTNEEASSKSGFVEVELSSWLYRALCAFEVFTLNKAYFRLRKPLERRLYELARKHCGHQALARIGLELLRQKAGSKATLKEFRRMVRAIASADNLPDYKILLGEKDIVTFYTRNTARLVQSLPGPSKLSAIA
;
A
#
# COMPACT_ATOMS: atom_id res chain seq x y z
N MET A 1 8.70 -44.22 -12.35
CA MET A 1 9.77 -45.01 -11.70
C MET A 1 11.03 -44.18 -11.72
N VAL A 2 11.50 -43.71 -10.57
CA VAL A 2 12.84 -43.09 -10.42
C VAL A 2 13.40 -43.56 -9.09
N THR A 3 14.52 -44.29 -9.15
CA THR A 3 15.39 -44.59 -8.01
C THR A 3 16.56 -43.62 -8.02
N ASN A 4 16.81 -42.92 -6.92
CA ASN A 4 17.97 -43.10 -6.03
C ASN A 4 18.24 -41.84 -5.16
N GLU A 5 18.58 -42.09 -3.89
CA GLU A 5 19.12 -41.19 -2.85
C GLU A 5 20.54 -40.68 -3.24
N GLU A 6 21.23 -39.68 -2.66
CA GLU A 6 21.25 -39.07 -1.32
C GLU A 6 22.08 -37.73 -1.31
N ALA A 7 21.66 -36.78 -0.46
CA ALA A 7 22.37 -35.70 0.29
C ALA A 7 23.38 -34.64 -0.28
N SER A 8 23.04 -33.37 0.01
CA SER A 8 23.88 -32.25 0.56
C SER A 8 24.48 -31.15 -0.35
N SER A 9 23.75 -30.02 -0.46
CA SER A 9 24.26 -28.63 -0.27
C SER A 9 23.08 -27.65 -0.44
N LYS A 10 22.69 -26.90 0.60
CA LYS A 10 21.55 -25.97 0.53
C LYS A 10 21.92 -24.69 -0.21
N SER A 11 22.01 -24.76 -1.53
CA SER A 11 21.86 -23.63 -2.45
C SER A 11 20.52 -23.79 -3.17
N GLY A 12 19.45 -23.34 -2.51
CA GLY A 12 18.10 -23.39 -3.06
C GLY A 12 17.89 -22.25 -4.04
N PHE A 13 18.16 -22.47 -5.31
CA PHE A 13 17.67 -21.60 -6.37
C PHE A 13 16.23 -22.01 -6.71
N VAL A 14 15.38 -21.01 -6.96
CA VAL A 14 14.02 -21.23 -7.46
C VAL A 14 13.94 -20.57 -8.82
N GLU A 15 13.67 -21.37 -9.84
CA GLU A 15 13.36 -20.89 -11.19
C GLU A 15 11.84 -20.80 -11.34
N VAL A 16 11.37 -19.71 -11.95
CA VAL A 16 9.94 -19.46 -12.16
C VAL A 16 9.74 -18.96 -13.58
N GLU A 17 8.90 -19.64 -14.35
CA GLU A 17 8.51 -19.19 -15.68
C GLU A 17 7.42 -18.11 -15.56
N LEU A 18 7.66 -16.92 -16.13
CA LEU A 18 6.70 -15.83 -16.14
C LEU A 18 5.69 -16.04 -17.28
N SER A 19 4.41 -15.76 -17.00
CA SER A 19 3.40 -15.76 -18.06
C SER A 19 3.73 -14.74 -19.16
N SER A 20 3.39 -15.08 -20.40
CA SER A 20 3.62 -14.20 -21.56
C SER A 20 2.95 -12.83 -21.41
N TRP A 21 1.79 -12.77 -20.74
CA TRP A 21 1.11 -11.52 -20.39
C TRP A 21 1.98 -10.63 -19.49
N LEU A 22 2.51 -11.19 -18.39
CA LEU A 22 3.31 -10.44 -17.42
C LEU A 22 4.60 -9.93 -18.05
N TYR A 23 5.25 -10.74 -18.88
CA TYR A 23 6.43 -10.34 -19.63
C TYR A 23 6.16 -9.09 -20.49
N ARG A 24 5.05 -9.07 -21.25
CA ARG A 24 4.67 -7.91 -22.08
C ARG A 24 4.40 -6.66 -21.23
N ALA A 25 3.71 -6.80 -20.09
CA ALA A 25 3.44 -5.69 -19.19
C ALA A 25 4.73 -5.09 -18.59
N LEU A 26 5.71 -5.94 -18.27
CA LEU A 26 7.04 -5.49 -17.83
C LEU A 26 7.76 -4.70 -18.92
N CYS A 27 7.77 -5.21 -20.17
CA CYS A 27 8.37 -4.51 -21.31
C CYS A 27 7.70 -3.15 -21.60
N ALA A 28 6.40 -3.02 -21.30
CA ALA A 28 5.65 -1.76 -21.45
C ALA A 28 5.85 -0.77 -20.30
N PHE A 29 6.65 -1.10 -19.26
CA PHE A 29 6.86 -0.27 -18.07
C PHE A 29 5.57 0.13 -17.33
N GLU A 30 4.50 -0.64 -17.46
CA GLU A 30 3.22 -0.42 -16.76
C GLU A 30 3.27 -0.90 -15.29
N VAL A 31 4.40 -0.67 -14.62
CA VAL A 31 4.64 -1.16 -13.25
C VAL A 31 4.82 -0.01 -12.26
N PHE A 32 4.18 -0.15 -11.10
CA PHE A 32 4.40 0.77 -9.99
C PHE A 32 5.70 0.44 -9.26
N THR A 33 6.64 1.38 -9.23
CA THR A 33 7.85 1.26 -8.40
C THR A 33 7.47 1.25 -6.91
N LEU A 34 7.89 0.20 -6.21
CA LEU A 34 7.76 0.07 -4.76
C LEU A 34 9.08 0.47 -4.09
N ASN A 35 8.99 1.08 -2.91
CA ASN A 35 10.16 1.35 -2.08
C ASN A 35 10.76 0.04 -1.55
N LYS A 36 12.09 -0.09 -1.50
CA LYS A 36 12.78 -1.28 -0.96
C LYS A 36 12.31 -1.64 0.46
N ALA A 37 11.94 -0.67 1.28
CA ALA A 37 11.41 -0.89 2.62
C ALA A 37 10.02 -1.57 2.63
N TYR A 38 9.30 -1.62 1.50
CA TYR A 38 8.05 -2.36 1.36
C TYR A 38 8.20 -3.83 1.76
N PHE A 39 9.31 -4.47 1.38
CA PHE A 39 9.57 -5.86 1.69
C PHE A 39 9.77 -6.13 3.20
N ARG A 40 10.01 -5.08 3.99
CA ARG A 40 10.09 -5.18 5.46
C ARG A 40 8.73 -5.26 6.12
N LEU A 41 7.65 -4.82 5.46
CA LEU A 41 6.29 -4.95 5.97
C LEU A 41 5.96 -6.44 6.10
N ARG A 42 5.60 -6.89 7.31
CA ARG A 42 5.30 -8.30 7.58
C ARG A 42 3.81 -8.60 7.53
N LYS A 43 2.94 -7.63 7.82
CA LYS A 43 1.49 -7.86 7.86
C LYS A 43 0.89 -7.73 6.45
N PRO A 44 0.05 -8.68 5.99
CA PRO A 44 -0.58 -8.61 4.67
C PRO A 44 -1.39 -7.34 4.44
N LEU A 45 -2.14 -6.89 5.46
CA LEU A 45 -2.92 -5.66 5.37
C LEU A 45 -2.03 -4.42 5.23
N GLU A 46 -0.90 -4.35 5.93
CA GLU A 46 0.04 -3.22 5.82
C GLU A 46 0.58 -3.10 4.39
N ARG A 47 0.99 -4.23 3.79
CA ARG A 47 1.43 -4.27 2.38
C ARG A 47 0.33 -3.80 1.44
N ARG A 48 -0.89 -4.30 1.64
CA ARG A 48 -2.02 -3.95 0.79
C ARG A 48 -2.39 -2.46 0.89
N LEU A 49 -2.37 -1.90 2.09
CA LEU A 49 -2.59 -0.47 2.30
C LEU A 49 -1.49 0.38 1.66
N TYR A 50 -0.22 -0.06 1.71
CA TYR A 50 0.88 0.61 1.01
C TYR A 50 0.66 0.61 -0.51
N GLU A 51 0.29 -0.51 -1.11
CA GLU A 51 0.02 -0.60 -2.55
C GLU A 51 -1.12 0.32 -2.98
N LEU A 52 -2.21 0.34 -2.21
CA LEU A 52 -3.34 1.23 -2.45
C LEU A 52 -2.92 2.70 -2.31
N ALA A 53 -2.15 3.03 -1.26
CA ALA A 53 -1.57 4.36 -1.10
C ALA A 53 -0.67 4.72 -2.27
N ARG A 54 0.17 3.81 -2.77
CA ARG A 54 1.04 4.06 -3.93
C ARG A 54 0.25 4.30 -5.22
N LYS A 55 -0.82 3.54 -5.43
CA LYS A 55 -1.70 3.69 -6.58
C LYS A 55 -2.46 5.03 -6.55
N HIS A 56 -2.93 5.45 -5.39
CA HIS A 56 -3.76 6.65 -5.22
C HIS A 56 -2.95 7.94 -4.98
N CYS A 57 -1.86 7.85 -4.20
CA CYS A 57 -0.94 8.94 -3.87
C CYS A 57 0.37 8.93 -4.70
N GLY A 58 0.43 8.21 -5.81
CA GLY A 58 1.59 8.22 -6.71
C GLY A 58 1.76 9.57 -7.40
N HIS A 59 0.65 10.04 -7.99
CA HIS A 59 0.57 11.34 -8.67
C HIS A 59 0.19 12.47 -7.71
N GLN A 60 -0.73 12.21 -6.76
CA GLN A 60 -1.23 13.18 -5.78
C GLN A 60 -0.50 13.02 -4.44
N ALA A 61 -0.19 14.11 -3.73
CA ALA A 61 0.49 13.99 -2.43
C ALA A 61 -0.44 13.57 -1.27
N LEU A 62 -1.77 13.64 -1.49
CA LEU A 62 -2.79 13.23 -0.53
C LEU A 62 -3.95 12.55 -1.28
N ALA A 63 -4.50 11.48 -0.69
CA ALA A 63 -5.71 10.83 -1.18
C ALA A 63 -6.65 10.47 -0.02
N ARG A 64 -7.95 10.63 -0.24
CA ARG A 64 -9.00 10.31 0.73
C ARG A 64 -9.87 9.18 0.21
N ILE A 65 -10.23 8.26 1.09
CA ILE A 65 -11.12 7.14 0.77
C ILE A 65 -11.95 6.76 1.99
N GLY A 66 -13.22 6.44 1.78
CA GLY A 66 -14.07 5.91 2.85
C GLY A 66 -13.58 4.53 3.32
N LEU A 67 -13.70 4.27 4.62
CA LEU A 67 -13.19 3.05 5.26
C LEU A 67 -13.81 1.76 4.68
N GLU A 68 -15.11 1.78 4.38
CA GLU A 68 -15.79 0.63 3.80
C GLU A 68 -15.29 0.34 2.37
N LEU A 69 -15.14 1.36 1.54
CA LEU A 69 -14.56 1.19 0.20
C LEU A 69 -13.11 0.74 0.27
N LEU A 70 -12.34 1.25 1.24
CA LEU A 70 -10.97 0.80 1.48
C LEU A 70 -10.93 -0.68 1.89
N ARG A 71 -11.84 -1.12 2.75
CA ARG A 71 -11.98 -2.53 3.17
C ARG A 71 -12.20 -3.45 1.97
N GLN A 72 -13.11 -3.05 1.08
CA GLN A 72 -13.40 -3.78 -0.16
C GLN A 72 -12.18 -3.81 -1.10
N LYS A 73 -11.52 -2.67 -1.34
CA LYS A 73 -10.30 -2.61 -2.17
C LYS A 73 -9.11 -3.38 -1.58
N ALA A 74 -9.04 -3.46 -0.25
CA ALA A 74 -8.07 -4.26 0.47
C ALA A 74 -8.40 -5.76 0.44
N GLY A 75 -9.61 -6.16 0.02
CA GLY A 75 -10.06 -7.54 0.01
C GLY A 75 -10.25 -8.12 1.41
N SER A 76 -10.46 -7.29 2.43
CA SER A 76 -10.56 -7.75 3.81
C SER A 76 -11.95 -8.31 4.12
N LYS A 77 -11.99 -9.55 4.65
CA LYS A 77 -13.21 -10.19 5.16
C LYS A 77 -13.59 -9.75 6.59
N ALA A 78 -12.77 -8.93 7.23
CA ALA A 78 -13.06 -8.42 8.57
C ALA A 78 -14.34 -7.58 8.58
N THR A 79 -15.04 -7.53 9.72
CA THR A 79 -16.13 -6.58 9.92
C THR A 79 -15.62 -5.14 9.83
N LEU A 80 -16.48 -4.17 9.54
CA LEU A 80 -16.06 -2.77 9.46
C LEU A 80 -15.44 -2.27 10.77
N LYS A 81 -15.97 -2.69 11.93
CA LYS A 81 -15.43 -2.38 13.26
C LYS A 81 -14.01 -2.91 13.44
N GLU A 82 -13.78 -4.17 13.07
CA GLU A 82 -12.47 -4.80 13.18
C GLU A 82 -11.48 -4.19 12.20
N PHE A 83 -11.90 -3.97 10.95
CA PHE A 83 -11.08 -3.30 9.96
C PHE A 83 -10.66 -1.90 10.42
N ARG A 84 -11.57 -1.14 11.05
CA ARG A 84 -11.25 0.15 11.68
C ARG A 84 -10.17 0.01 12.73
N ARG A 85 -10.27 -0.99 13.63
CA ARG A 85 -9.27 -1.27 14.66
C ARG A 85 -7.90 -1.56 14.04
N MET A 86 -7.87 -2.41 13.01
CA MET A 86 -6.64 -2.76 12.30
C MET A 86 -6.00 -1.55 11.61
N VAL A 87 -6.80 -0.73 10.91
CA VAL A 87 -6.31 0.49 10.25
C VAL A 87 -5.76 1.48 11.28
N ARG A 88 -6.42 1.66 12.43
CA ARG A 88 -5.86 2.48 13.52
C ARG A 88 -4.54 1.93 14.03
N ALA A 89 -4.44 0.64 14.28
CA ALA A 89 -3.20 0.02 14.75
C ALA A 89 -2.05 0.23 13.75
N ILE A 90 -2.33 0.14 12.45
CA ILE A 90 -1.35 0.38 11.38
C ILE A 90 -0.97 1.87 11.32
N ALA A 91 -1.95 2.77 11.42
CA ALA A 91 -1.71 4.21 11.44
C ALA A 91 -0.84 4.63 12.65
N SER A 92 -1.12 4.07 13.83
CA SER A 92 -0.35 4.32 15.06
C SER A 92 1.05 3.73 15.00
N ALA A 93 1.25 2.59 14.36
CA ALA A 93 2.57 1.99 14.18
C ALA A 93 3.46 2.78 13.21
N ASP A 94 2.87 3.60 12.33
CA ASP A 94 3.56 4.48 11.38
C ASP A 94 4.67 3.81 10.55
N ASN A 95 4.52 2.52 10.24
CA ASN A 95 5.56 1.72 9.58
C ASN A 95 5.50 1.73 8.05
N LEU A 96 4.51 2.41 7.44
CA LEU A 96 4.39 2.47 5.99
C LEU A 96 5.52 3.32 5.39
N PRO A 97 6.34 2.78 4.47
CA PRO A 97 7.31 3.57 3.73
C PRO A 97 6.60 4.67 2.94
N ASP A 98 7.25 5.82 2.76
CA ASP A 98 6.80 6.98 1.95
C ASP A 98 5.45 7.62 2.28
N TYR A 99 4.63 6.97 3.09
CA TYR A 99 3.24 7.33 3.33
C TYR A 99 2.89 7.24 4.81
N LYS A 100 1.93 8.07 5.21
CA LYS A 100 1.26 8.02 6.50
C LYS A 100 -0.24 7.82 6.29
N ILE A 101 -0.89 7.29 7.33
CA ILE A 101 -2.34 7.07 7.35
C ILE A 101 -2.94 7.90 8.48
N LEU A 102 -4.02 8.60 8.18
CA LEU A 102 -4.88 9.23 9.18
C LEU A 102 -6.29 8.63 9.04
N LEU A 103 -6.89 8.19 10.14
CA LEU A 103 -8.30 7.84 10.20
C LEU A 103 -9.07 8.98 10.88
N GLY A 104 -9.91 9.69 10.11
CA GLY A 104 -10.77 10.76 10.62
C GLY A 104 -12.12 10.27 11.18
N GLU A 105 -12.90 11.21 11.72
CA GLU A 105 -14.14 10.90 12.46
C GLU A 105 -15.25 10.28 11.61
N LYS A 106 -15.38 10.68 10.34
CA LYS A 106 -16.41 10.16 9.40
C LYS A 106 -15.97 8.90 8.64
N ASP A 107 -15.14 8.07 9.25
CA ASP A 107 -14.53 6.89 8.60
C ASP A 107 -13.80 7.22 7.29
N ILE A 108 -13.24 8.43 7.22
CA ILE A 108 -12.42 8.84 6.08
C ILE A 108 -10.97 8.49 6.40
N VAL A 109 -10.41 7.57 5.61
CA VAL A 109 -8.98 7.26 5.65
C VAL A 109 -8.28 8.19 4.68
N THR A 110 -7.27 8.89 5.19
CA THR A 110 -6.43 9.80 4.42
C THR A 110 -5.03 9.23 4.34
N PHE A 111 -4.57 8.97 3.13
CA PHE A 111 -3.17 8.67 2.84
C PHE A 111 -2.47 9.95 2.44
N TYR A 112 -1.26 10.17 2.94
CA TYR A 112 -0.45 11.31 2.52
C TYR A 112 1.03 10.95 2.51
N THR A 113 1.77 11.59 1.61
CA THR A 113 3.21 11.34 1.49
C THR A 113 3.97 11.90 2.69
N ARG A 114 5.03 11.19 3.10
CA ARG A 114 6.03 11.67 4.06
C ARG A 114 6.90 12.80 3.49
N ASN A 115 6.91 13.00 2.16
CA ASN A 115 7.64 14.09 1.55
C ASN A 115 6.91 15.42 1.80
N THR A 116 7.37 16.17 2.79
CA THR A 116 6.76 17.43 3.23
C THR A 116 6.67 18.46 2.10
N ALA A 117 7.68 18.56 1.23
CA ALA A 117 7.66 19.51 0.12
C ALA A 117 6.51 19.22 -0.85
N ARG A 118 6.33 17.95 -1.23
CA ARG A 118 5.19 17.53 -2.08
C ARG A 118 3.85 17.70 -1.37
N LEU A 119 3.80 17.44 -0.07
CA LEU A 119 2.58 17.59 0.71
C LEU A 119 2.13 19.05 0.75
N VAL A 120 3.02 19.99 1.08
CA VAL A 120 2.72 21.43 1.14
C VAL A 120 2.25 21.96 -0.21
N GLN A 121 2.88 21.55 -1.31
CA GLN A 121 2.45 21.93 -2.67
C GLN A 121 1.04 21.46 -3.03
N SER A 122 0.56 20.39 -2.41
CA SER A 122 -0.78 19.84 -2.68
C SER A 122 -1.89 20.41 -1.80
N LEU A 123 -1.53 21.08 -0.71
CA LEU A 123 -2.52 21.67 0.19
C LEU A 123 -3.10 22.92 -0.46
N PRO A 124 -4.43 23.12 -0.43
CA PRO A 124 -5.03 24.35 -0.89
C PRO A 124 -4.48 25.51 -0.04
N GLY A 125 -4.03 26.59 -0.70
CA GLY A 125 -3.57 27.80 -0.02
C GLY A 125 -4.65 28.39 0.91
N PRO A 126 -4.25 29.26 1.86
CA PRO A 126 -5.12 29.75 2.95
C PRO A 126 -6.42 30.46 2.50
N SER A 127 -6.56 30.80 1.22
CA SER A 127 -7.71 31.51 0.65
C SER A 127 -8.99 30.68 0.46
N LYS A 128 -9.00 29.38 0.78
CA LYS A 128 -10.20 28.52 0.69
C LYS A 128 -10.70 27.98 2.04
N LEU A 129 -10.39 28.66 3.15
CA LEU A 129 -10.92 28.30 4.47
C LEU A 129 -12.22 29.02 4.84
N SER A 130 -12.66 30.02 4.06
CA SER A 130 -13.89 30.79 4.33
C SER A 130 -15.17 30.19 3.73
N ALA A 131 -15.10 29.09 3.00
CA ALA A 131 -16.28 28.54 2.29
C ALA A 131 -16.92 27.31 2.99
N ILE A 132 -16.60 27.05 4.26
CA ILE A 132 -17.15 25.93 5.04
C ILE A 132 -17.57 26.39 6.45
N ALA A 133 -18.11 27.61 6.55
CA ALA A 133 -18.86 28.07 7.71
C ALA A 133 -20.33 28.16 7.34
#